data_AF-A0A8T7AFR5-F1
#
_entry.id   AF-A0A8T7AFR5-F1
#
_cell.length_a   1.000
_cell.length_b   1.000
_cell.length_c   1.000
_cell.angle_alpha   90.00
_cell.angle_beta   90.00
_cell.angle_gamma   90.00
#
_symmetry.space_group_name_H-M   'P 1'
#
loop_
_entity.id
_entity.type
_entity.pdbx_description
1 polymer ?
#
loop_
_entity_poly.entity_id
_entity_poly.type
_entity_poly.pdbx_seq_one_letter_code
_entity_poly.pdbx_strand_id
1 'polypeptide(L)'
;MKKSTVAVLFSAFVFPGAGHIFLKRYVSAAVIGGAALVALYLLASVAIDQAQKIADKILTGEIPAEISEITAAVLSQPGGSQTELTNMATGILIASWLLAIVDCLRLGRADNDRISPGA
;
A
#
# COMPACT_ATOMS: atom_id res chain seq x y z
N MET A 1 -10.19 -16.58 19.77
CA MET A 1 -9.14 -15.58 19.49
C MET A 1 -9.60 -14.22 19.99
N LYS A 2 -8.72 -13.42 20.61
CA LYS A 2 -9.09 -12.05 21.04
C LYS A 2 -9.40 -11.21 19.79
N LYS A 3 -10.46 -10.39 19.82
CA LYS A 3 -10.84 -9.51 18.68
C LYS A 3 -9.69 -8.61 18.23
N SER A 4 -8.84 -8.20 19.17
CA SER A 4 -7.61 -7.45 18.90
C SER A 4 -6.62 -8.19 17.99
N THR A 5 -6.38 -9.49 18.21
CA THR A 5 -5.45 -10.28 17.39
C THR A 5 -5.94 -10.37 15.94
N VAL A 6 -7.25 -10.57 15.76
CA VAL A 6 -7.88 -10.61 14.43
C VAL A 6 -7.74 -9.24 13.74
N ALA A 7 -8.02 -8.13 14.43
CA ALA A 7 -7.89 -6.79 13.87
C ALA A 7 -6.45 -6.48 13.41
N VAL A 8 -5.44 -6.86 14.20
CA VAL A 8 -4.03 -6.68 13.85
C VAL A 8 -3.66 -7.50 12.61
N LEU A 9 -4.09 -8.76 12.54
CA LEU A 9 -3.88 -9.62 11.37
C LEU A 9 -4.51 -9.03 10.10
N PHE A 10 -5.74 -8.50 10.19
CA PHE A 10 -6.40 -7.87 9.05
C PHE A 10 -5.67 -6.60 8.58
N SER A 11 -5.26 -5.70 9.48
CA SER A 11 -4.48 -4.52 9.11
C SER A 11 -3.08 -4.86 8.60
N ALA A 12 -2.46 -5.94 9.11
CA ALA A 12 -1.11 -6.34 8.73
C ALA A 12 -1.07 -7.05 7.38
N PHE A 13 -2.01 -7.95 7.10
CA PHE A 13 -1.95 -8.85 5.94
C PHE A 13 -2.93 -8.54 4.81
N VAL A 14 -4.02 -7.81 5.07
CA VAL A 14 -5.06 -7.59 4.05
C VAL A 14 -4.94 -6.19 3.43
N PHE A 15 -5.04 -5.14 4.25
CA PHE A 15 -5.02 -3.76 3.77
C PHE A 15 -4.82 -2.77 4.93
N PRO A 16 -4.10 -1.63 4.73
CA PRO A 16 -3.95 -0.60 5.76
C PRO A 16 -5.32 -0.11 6.23
N GLY A 17 -5.62 -0.34 7.51
CA GLY A 17 -6.88 0.09 8.11
C GLY A 17 -8.02 -0.93 8.05
N ALA A 18 -7.85 -2.12 7.46
CA ALA A 18 -8.87 -3.18 7.52
C ALA A 18 -9.20 -3.61 8.96
N GLY A 19 -8.21 -3.63 9.86
CA GLY A 19 -8.41 -3.89 11.28
C GLY A 19 -9.25 -2.82 11.98
N HIS A 20 -9.24 -1.57 11.51
CA HIS A 20 -10.08 -0.50 12.06
C HIS A 20 -11.56 -0.70 11.73
N ILE A 21 -11.88 -1.30 10.58
CA ILE A 21 -13.25 -1.69 10.23
C ILE A 21 -13.75 -2.76 11.21
N PHE A 22 -12.89 -3.75 11.53
CA PHE A 22 -13.23 -4.81 12.49
C PHE A 22 -13.43 -4.26 13.92
N LEU A 23 -12.71 -3.21 14.29
CA LEU A 23 -12.85 -2.48 15.56
C LEU A 23 -13.97 -1.43 15.55
N LYS A 24 -14.82 -1.38 14.50
CA LYS A 24 -15.89 -0.37 14.29
C LYS A 24 -15.41 1.08 14.33
N ARG A 25 -14.12 1.33 14.06
CA ARG A 25 -13.52 2.66 13.98
C ARG A 25 -13.43 3.11 12.53
N TYR A 26 -14.59 3.43 11.97
CA TYR A 26 -14.75 3.77 10.56
C TYR A 26 -13.99 5.03 10.14
N VAL A 27 -13.85 6.02 11.03
CA VAL A 27 -13.09 7.25 10.72
C VAL A 27 -11.61 6.94 10.52
N SER A 28 -10.97 6.20 11.45
CA SER A 28 -9.58 5.77 11.30
C SER A 28 -9.39 4.87 10.08
N ALA A 29 -10.35 3.97 9.81
CA ALA A 29 -10.34 3.14 8.61
C ALA A 29 -10.39 3.98 7.32
N ALA A 30 -11.25 4.99 7.27
CA ALA A 30 -11.42 5.86 6.11
C ALA A 30 -10.19 6.74 5.87
N VAL A 31 -9.58 7.29 6.92
CA VAL A 31 -8.39 8.16 6.79
C VAL A 31 -7.17 7.33 6.36
N ILE A 32 -6.86 6.27 7.09
CA ILE A 32 -5.66 5.46 6.81
C ILE A 32 -5.84 4.68 5.51
N GLY A 33 -7.01 4.07 5.32
CA GLY A 33 -7.33 3.35 4.10
C GLY A 33 -7.43 4.26 2.89
N GLY A 34 -7.99 5.47 3.04
CA GLY A 34 -8.03 6.47 1.98
C GLY A 34 -6.63 6.90 1.54
N ALA A 35 -5.74 7.20 2.49
CA ALA A 35 -4.35 7.52 2.18
C ALA A 35 -3.62 6.38 1.44
N ALA A 36 -3.85 5.13 1.87
CA ALA A 36 -3.31 3.95 1.19
C ALA A 36 -3.88 3.78 -0.23
N LEU A 37 -5.18 4.01 -0.43
CA LEU A 37 -5.81 3.96 -1.76
C LEU A 37 -5.24 5.03 -2.70
N VAL A 38 -5.06 6.26 -2.22
CA VAL A 38 -4.46 7.34 -3.02
C VAL A 38 -3.03 6.98 -3.42
N ALA A 39 -2.21 6.50 -2.48
CA ALA A 39 -0.85 6.07 -2.77
C ALA A 39 -0.83 4.91 -3.79
N LEU A 40 -1.71 3.93 -3.64
CA LEU A 40 -1.81 2.80 -4.56
C LEU A 40 -2.26 3.24 -5.96
N TYR A 41 -3.22 4.17 -6.05
CA TYR A 41 -3.67 4.73 -7.31
C TYR A 41 -2.54 5.45 -8.06
N LEU A 42 -1.73 6.23 -7.33
CA LEU A 42 -0.57 6.91 -7.91
C LEU A 42 0.46 5.90 -8.45
N LEU A 43 0.78 4.86 -7.67
CA LEU A 43 1.71 3.81 -8.11
C LEU A 43 1.19 3.05 -9.34
N ALA A 44 -0.10 2.70 -9.35
CA ALA A 44 -0.72 2.04 -10.50
C ALA A 44 -0.70 2.92 -11.75
N SER A 45 -0.96 4.22 -11.59
CA SER A 45 -0.93 5.17 -12.70
C SER A 45 0.46 5.29 -13.32
N VAL A 46 1.50 5.36 -12.48
CA VAL A 46 2.90 5.37 -12.96
C VAL A 46 3.24 4.06 -13.66
N ALA A 47 2.86 2.90 -13.10
CA ALA A 47 3.12 1.60 -13.73
C ALA A 47 2.43 1.45 -15.10
N ILE A 48 1.19 1.93 -15.23
CA ILE A 48 0.45 1.90 -16.50
C ILE A 48 1.11 2.83 -17.53
N ASP A 49 1.48 4.06 -17.15
CA ASP A 49 2.17 5.01 -18.04
C ASP A 49 3.52 4.45 -18.52
N GLN A 50 4.27 3.80 -17.64
CA GLN A 50 5.51 3.11 -17.99
C GLN A 50 5.27 1.94 -18.96
N ALA A 51 4.26 1.12 -18.70
CA ALA A 51 3.91 0.00 -19.57
C ALA A 51 3.49 0.47 -20.96
N GLN A 52 2.70 1.55 -21.06
CA GLN A 52 2.30 2.15 -22.34
C GLN A 52 3.50 2.65 -23.13
N LYS A 53 4.43 3.37 -22.49
CA LYS A 53 5.67 3.84 -23.14
C LYS A 53 6.52 2.71 -23.70
N ILE A 54 6.61 1.59 -22.98
CA ILE A 54 7.34 0.41 -23.47
C ILE A 54 6.58 -0.25 -24.63
N ALA A 55 5.25 -0.37 -24.52
CA ALA A 55 4.42 -0.92 -25.59
C ALA A 55 4.55 -0.11 -26.89
N ASP A 56 4.53 1.22 -26.82
CA ASP A 56 4.70 2.10 -27.98
C ASP A 56 6.07 1.90 -28.64
N LYS A 57 7.12 1.70 -27.85
CA LYS A 57 8.47 1.40 -28.36
C LYS A 57 8.57 0.04 -29.04
N ILE A 58 7.82 -0.96 -28.57
CA ILE A 58 7.73 -2.26 -29.24
C ILE A 58 7.00 -2.11 -30.58
N LEU A 59 5.88 -1.37 -30.59
CA LEU A 59 5.06 -1.18 -31.80
C LEU A 59 5.77 -0.35 -32.89
N THR A 60 6.60 0.61 -32.49
CA THR A 60 7.41 1.43 -33.41
C THR A 60 8.68 0.72 -33.90
N GLY A 61 9.01 -0.44 -33.32
CA GLY A 61 10.21 -1.21 -33.65
C GLY A 61 11.50 -0.70 -32.98
N GLU A 62 11.40 0.23 -32.02
CA GLU A 62 12.54 0.68 -31.20
C GLU A 62 13.03 -0.43 -30.26
N ILE A 63 12.12 -1.25 -29.74
CA ILE A 63 12.42 -2.40 -28.87
C ILE A 63 11.94 -3.68 -29.57
N PRO A 64 12.79 -4.69 -29.77
CA PRO A 64 12.35 -5.98 -30.28
C PRO A 64 11.30 -6.60 -29.35
N ALA A 65 10.29 -7.28 -29.92
CA ALA A 65 9.28 -8.02 -29.16
C ALA A 65 9.84 -9.34 -28.56
N GLU A 66 11.03 -9.26 -27.95
CA GLU A 66 11.77 -10.31 -27.30
C GLU A 66 11.73 -10.09 -25.77
N ILE A 67 11.51 -11.16 -25.00
CA ILE A 67 11.32 -11.05 -23.54
C ILE A 67 12.55 -10.45 -22.85
N SER A 68 13.76 -10.77 -23.31
CA SER A 68 15.02 -10.23 -22.80
C SER A 68 15.10 -8.71 -22.96
N GLU A 69 14.76 -8.20 -24.14
CA GLU A 69 14.80 -6.78 -24.49
C GLU A 69 13.74 -5.99 -23.73
N ILE A 70 12.52 -6.53 -23.62
CA ILE A 70 11.44 -5.93 -22.81
C ILE A 70 11.87 -5.84 -21.35
N THR A 71 12.45 -6.90 -20.80
CA THR A 71 12.91 -6.92 -19.40
C THR A 71 14.03 -5.90 -19.19
N ALA A 72 14.99 -5.82 -20.10
CA ALA A 72 16.06 -4.83 -20.05
C ALA A 72 15.52 -3.40 -20.12
N ALA A 73 14.52 -3.13 -20.96
CA ALA A 73 13.87 -1.84 -21.09
C ALA A 73 13.09 -1.44 -19.83
N VAL A 74 12.39 -2.38 -19.19
CA VAL A 74 11.73 -2.15 -17.88
C VAL A 74 12.76 -1.78 -16.82
N LEU A 75 13.87 -2.52 -16.74
CA LEU A 75 14.92 -2.31 -15.73
C LEU A 75 15.75 -1.04 -15.96
N SER A 76 15.85 -0.59 -17.21
CA SER A 76 16.67 0.57 -17.61
C SER A 76 15.88 1.88 -17.64
N GLN A 77 14.62 1.90 -17.19
CA GLN A 77 13.83 3.13 -17.20
C GLN A 77 14.49 4.21 -16.33
N PRO A 78 14.79 5.40 -16.90
CA PRO A 78 15.47 6.46 -16.18
C PRO A 78 14.65 6.96 -14.99
N GLY A 79 15.33 7.12 -13.86
CA GLY A 79 14.71 7.58 -12.63
C GLY A 79 14.46 9.09 -12.59
N GLY A 80 13.51 9.59 -13.37
CA GLY A 80 13.13 11.02 -13.43
C GLY A 80 12.16 11.45 -12.32
N SER A 81 11.38 12.52 -12.54
CA SER A 81 10.35 13.02 -11.60
C SER A 81 9.31 11.96 -11.20
N GLN A 82 9.04 10.98 -12.07
CA GLN A 82 8.19 9.83 -11.77
C GLN A 82 8.77 8.91 -10.69
N THR A 83 10.09 8.83 -10.55
CA THR A 83 10.75 8.05 -9.50
C THR A 83 10.60 8.71 -8.14
N GLU A 84 10.65 10.04 -8.08
CA GLU A 84 10.40 10.76 -6.83
C GLU A 84 8.94 10.58 -6.36
N LEU A 85 7.97 10.72 -7.27
CA LEU A 85 6.56 10.44 -6.99
C LEU A 85 6.33 8.99 -6.56
N THR A 86 6.95 8.03 -7.25
CA THR A 86 6.88 6.60 -6.92
C THR A 86 7.47 6.33 -5.54
N ASN A 87 8.62 6.90 -5.22
CA ASN A 87 9.28 6.74 -3.92
C ASN A 87 8.43 7.33 -2.80
N MET A 88 7.87 8.53 -3.01
CA MET A 88 6.99 9.18 -2.04
C MET A 88 5.70 8.38 -1.84
N ALA A 89 5.03 7.96 -2.91
CA ALA A 89 3.81 7.15 -2.83
C ALA A 89 4.07 5.81 -2.14
N THR A 90 5.19 5.15 -2.45
CA THR A 90 5.63 3.92 -1.76
C THR A 90 5.87 4.18 -0.28
N GLY A 91 6.55 5.27 0.06
CA GLY A 91 6.79 5.68 1.45
C GLY A 91 5.49 5.93 2.21
N ILE A 92 4.54 6.65 1.61
CA ILE A 92 3.21 6.90 2.19
C ILE A 92 2.46 5.57 2.39
N LEU A 93 2.50 4.68 1.41
CA LEU A 93 1.85 3.38 1.50
C LEU A 93 2.43 2.55 2.66
N ILE A 94 3.75 2.44 2.75
CA ILE A 94 4.42 1.71 3.84
C ILE A 94 4.13 2.37 5.20
N ALA A 95 4.21 3.70 5.28
CA ALA A 95 3.93 4.44 6.51
C ALA A 95 2.48 4.23 6.96
N SER A 96 1.50 4.31 6.05
CA SER A 96 0.10 4.06 6.33
C SER A 96 -0.13 2.63 6.84
N TRP A 97 0.62 1.66 6.30
CA TRP A 97 0.57 0.26 6.71
C TRP A 97 1.09 0.07 8.15
N LEU A 98 2.26 0.65 8.46
CA LEU A 98 2.86 0.57 9.79
C LEU A 98 2.00 1.30 10.84
N LEU A 99 1.50 2.49 10.50
CA LEU A 99 0.60 3.25 11.37
C LEU A 99 -0.68 2.46 11.65
N ALA A 100 -1.28 1.82 10.64
CA ALA A 100 -2.47 1.00 10.83
C ALA A 100 -2.25 -0.15 11.84
N ILE A 101 -1.10 -0.82 11.75
CA ILE A 101 -0.73 -1.92 12.64
C ILE A 101 -0.54 -1.40 14.07
N VAL A 102 0.25 -0.35 14.26
CA VAL A 102 0.53 0.22 15.59
C VAL A 102 -0.76 0.72 16.25
N ASP A 103 -1.65 1.36 15.49
CA ASP A 103 -2.89 1.90 16.03
C ASP A 103 -3.88 0.77 16.41
N CYS A 104 -3.97 -0.30 15.61
CA CYS A 104 -4.73 -1.50 15.98
C CYS A 104 -4.19 -2.19 17.25
N LEU A 105 -2.86 -2.19 17.46
CA LEU A 105 -2.25 -2.72 18.68
C LEU A 105 -2.57 -1.86 19.91
N ARG A 106 -2.51 -0.53 19.79
CA ARG A 106 -2.89 0.40 20.88
C ARG A 106 -4.35 0.26 21.26
N LEU A 107 -5.23 0.24 20.26
CA LEU A 107 -6.67 0.05 20.45
C LEU A 107 -6.99 -1.30 21.08
N GLY A 108 -6.30 -2.36 20.64
CA GLY A 108 -6.44 -3.69 21.20
C GLY A 108 -6.09 -3.79 22.69
N ARG A 109 -5.06 -3.05 23.14
CA ARG A 109 -4.67 -2.97 24.56
C ARG A 109 -5.71 -2.19 25.38
N ALA A 110 -6.16 -1.04 24.88
CA ALA A 110 -7.17 -0.21 25.56
C ALA A 110 -8.50 -0.94 25.75
N ASP A 111 -8.94 -1.76 24.79
CA ASP A 111 -10.15 -2.58 24.91
C ASP A 111 -9.95 -3.74 25.90
N ASN A 112 -8.75 -4.32 25.98
CA ASN A 112 -8.44 -5.39 26.94
C ASN A 112 -8.45 -4.87 28.39
N ASP A 113 -7.91 -3.68 28.64
CA ASP A 113 -7.87 -3.07 29.97
C ASP A 113 -9.27 -2.66 30.48
N ARG A 114 -10.20 -2.32 29.57
CA ARG A 114 -11.59 -2.00 29.92
C ARG A 114 -12.41 -3.22 30.35
N ILE A 115 -12.04 -4.43 29.90
CA ILE A 115 -12.78 -5.67 30.19
C ILE A 115 -12.29 -6.31 31.50
N SER A 116 -11.10 -5.95 32.00
CA SER A 116 -10.59 -6.37 33.31
C SER A 116 -10.30 -5.17 34.23
N PRO A 117 -11.31 -4.46 34.75
CA PRO A 117 -11.08 -3.42 35.74
C PRO A 117 -10.77 -4.08 37.09
N GLY A 118 -9.48 -4.28 37.38
CA GLY A 118 -8.99 -4.81 38.65
C GLY A 118 -8.70 -6.32 38.63
N ALA A 119 -7.42 -6.66 38.53
CA ALA A 119 -6.85 -7.82 39.19
C ALA A 119 -6.12 -7.32 40.44
#